data_AF-A0A923SHY1-F1
#
_entry.id   AF-A0A923SHY1-F1
#
_cell.length_a   1.000
_cell.length_b   1.000
_cell.length_c   1.000
_cell.angle_alpha   90.00
_cell.angle_beta   90.00
_cell.angle_gamma   90.00
#
_symmetry.space_group_name_H-M   'P 1'
#
loop_
_entity.id
_entity.type
_entity.pdbx_description
1 polymer ?
#
loop_
_entity_poly.entity_id
_entity_poly.type
_entity_poly.pdbx_seq_one_letter_code
_entity_poly.pdbx_strand_id
1 'polypeptide(L)' 'MRKIRVLAVEDDERHADVLRMVLNQLDYELIDLVSAPKEVMRLLKATKPNVLLMDIGLGKE' A
#
# COMPACT_ATOMS: atom_id res chain seq x y z
N MET A 1 15.35 12.71 -9.17
CA MET A 1 15.13 12.28 -7.77
C MET A 1 14.53 10.87 -7.80
N ARG A 2 14.80 10.02 -6.81
CA ARG A 2 14.20 8.68 -6.75
C ARG A 2 12.76 8.79 -6.22
N LYS A 3 11.79 8.14 -6.88
CA LYS A 3 10.39 8.14 -6.44
C LYS A 3 10.27 7.54 -5.03
N ILE A 4 9.40 8.13 -4.21
CA ILE A 4 9.05 7.55 -2.90
C ILE A 4 8.23 6.28 -3.16
N ARG A 5 8.66 5.19 -2.54
CA ARG A 5 8.07 3.86 -2.71
C ARG A 5 7.14 3.54 -1.57
N VAL A 6 5.87 3.27 -1.88
CA VAL A 6 4.78 3.07 -0.92
C VAL A 6 4.34 1.61 -0.96
N LEU A 7 4.19 1.00 0.21
CA LEU A 7 3.46 -0.26 0.38
C LEU A 7 2.13 0.05 1.05
N ALA A 8 1.01 -0.39 0.48
CA ALA A 8 -0.32 -0.11 1.02
C ALA A 8 -1.02 -1.39 1.52
N VAL A 9 -1.83 -1.24 2.57
CA VAL A 9 -2.68 -2.31 3.12
C VAL A 9 -4.11 -1.80 3.23
N GLU A 10 -5.02 -2.39 2.45
CA GLU A 10 -6.42 -1.96 2.31
C GLU A 10 -7.25 -3.16 1.84
N ASP A 11 -8.37 -3.43 2.49
CA ASP A 11 -9.28 -4.54 2.18
C ASP A 11 -10.49 -4.14 1.33
N ASP A 12 -10.84 -2.85 1.26
CA ASP A 12 -11.87 -2.35 0.35
C ASP A 12 -11.28 -2.03 -1.05
N GLU A 13 -11.76 -2.73 -2.08
CA GLU A 13 -11.28 -2.56 -3.46
C GLU A 13 -11.48 -1.13 -3.99
N ARG A 14 -12.52 -0.42 -3.57
CA ARG A 14 -12.79 0.96 -4.02
C ARG A 14 -11.79 1.92 -3.43
N HIS A 15 -11.46 1.75 -2.14
CA HIS A 15 -10.39 2.52 -1.51
C HIS A 15 -9.05 2.22 -2.17
N ALA A 16 -8.78 0.95 -2.46
CA ALA A 16 -7.55 0.52 -3.12
C ALA A 16 -7.35 1.19 -4.50
N ASP A 17 -8.41 1.27 -5.30
CA ASP A 17 -8.35 1.90 -6.62
C ASP A 17 -8.18 3.42 -6.54
N VAL A 18 -8.86 4.08 -5.61
CA VAL A 18 -8.63 5.52 -5.33
C VAL A 18 -7.18 5.74 -4.91
N LEU A 19 -6.63 4.89 -4.05
CA LEU A 19 -5.27 4.99 -3.57
C LEU A 19 -4.24 4.88 -4.70
N ARG A 20 -4.41 3.88 -5.59
CA ARG A 20 -3.57 3.70 -6.78
C ARG A 20 -3.58 4.94 -7.67
N MET A 21 -4.76 5.50 -7.94
CA MET A 21 -4.92 6.69 -8.76
C MET A 21 -4.19 7.89 -8.15
N VAL A 22 -4.41 8.17 -6.86
CA VAL A 22 -3.81 9.32 -6.17
C VAL A 22 -2.29 9.18 -6.08
N LEU A 23 -1.76 8.01 -5.72
CA LEU A 23 -0.32 7.80 -5.64
C LEU A 23 0.37 8.00 -7.00
N ASN A 24 -0.26 7.53 -8.08
CA ASN A 24 0.25 7.74 -9.43
C ASN A 24 0.21 9.22 -9.85
N GLN A 25 -0.85 9.96 -9.51
CA GLN A 25 -0.94 11.41 -9.76
C GLN A 25 0.12 12.21 -9.01
N LEU A 26 0.53 11.76 -7.83
CA LEU A 26 1.56 12.38 -7.00
C LEU A 26 3.00 11.93 -7.34
N ASP A 27 3.18 11.16 -8.42
CA ASP A 27 4.46 10.61 -8.86
C ASP A 27 5.15 9.69 -7.82
N TYR A 28 4.35 8.98 -7.02
CA TYR A 28 4.83 7.92 -6.14
C TYR A 28 4.81 6.55 -6.83
N GLU A 29 5.70 5.66 -6.38
CA GLU A 29 5.72 4.26 -6.81
C GLU A 29 4.97 3.42 -5.78
N LEU A 30 3.78 2.93 -6.13
CA LEU A 30 3.10 1.91 -5.34
C LEU A 30 3.77 0.56 -5.63
N ILE A 31 4.43 -0.01 -4.61
CA ILE A 31 5.08 -1.32 -4.69
C ILE A 31 4.04 -2.42 -4.82
N ASP A 32 3.07 -2.40 -3.90
CA ASP A 32 1.99 -3.37 -3.83
C ASP A 32 0.85 -2.82 -2.97
N LEU A 33 -0.34 -3.38 -3.14
CA LEU A 33 -1.51 -3.12 -2.33
C LEU A 33 -2.12 -4.45 -1.90
N VAL A 34 -2.01 -4.77 -0.62
CA VAL A 34 -2.43 -6.06 -0.06
C VAL A 34 -3.61 -5.90 0.89
N SER A 35 -4.54 -6.84 0.88
CA SER A 35 -5.69 -6.84 1.80
C SER A 35 -5.44 -7.59 3.12
N ALA A 36 -4.36 -8.37 3.19
CA ALA A 36 -4.07 -9.25 4.32
C ALA A 36 -2.84 -8.79 5.14
N PRO A 37 -2.99 -8.48 6.44
CA PRO A 37 -1.88 -8.10 7.33
C PRO A 37 -0.73 -9.11 7.37
N LYS A 38 -1.03 -10.41 7.17
CA LYS A 38 -0.05 -11.50 7.26
C LYS A 38 1.05 -11.41 6.19
N GLU A 39 0.76 -10.81 5.04
CA GLU A 39 1.73 -10.67 3.94
C GLU A 39 2.63 -9.44 4.08
N VAL A 40 2.18 -8.46 4.85
CA VAL A 40 2.82 -7.15 5.02
C VAL A 40 4.24 -7.31 5.57
N MET A 41 4.44 -8.14 6.59
CA MET A 41 5.78 -8.34 7.18
C MET A 41 6.78 -8.97 6.21
N ARG A 42 6.32 -9.89 5.34
CA ARG A 42 7.16 -10.48 4.28
C ARG A 42 7.54 -9.41 3.26
N LEU A 43 6.55 -8.64 2.79
CA LEU A 43 6.75 -7.59 1.78
C LEU A 43 7.61 -6.44 2.32
N LEU A 44 7.43 -6.01 3.56
CA LEU A 44 8.27 -4.98 4.20
C LEU A 44 9.75 -5.38 4.18
N LYS A 45 10.07 -6.61 4.57
CA LYS A 45 11.45 -7.12 4.59
C LYS A 45 12.04 -7.24 3.20
N ALA A 46 11.25 -7.72 2.23
CA ALA A 46 11.70 -7.95 0.86
C ALA A 46 11.86 -6.66 0.05
N THR A 47 10.94 -5.70 0.23
CA THR A 47 10.82 -4.53 -0.65
C THR A 47 11.39 -3.25 -0.03
N LYS A 48 11.51 -3.18 1.30
CA LYS A 48 11.99 -2.01 2.05
C LYS A 48 11.37 -0.70 1.51
N PRO A 49 10.03 -0.52 1.64
CA PRO A 49 9.37 0.69 1.19
C PRO A 49 9.89 1.91 1.96
N ASN A 50 9.68 3.10 1.40
CA ASN A 50 9.90 4.35 2.12
C ASN A 50 8.76 4.66 3.09
N VAL A 51 7.54 4.25 2.72
CA VAL A 51 6.31 4.48 3.50
C VAL A 51 5.47 3.20 3.50
N LEU A 52 4.98 2.81 4.67
CA LEU A 52 3.89 1.85 4.83
C LEU A 52 2.62 2.65 5.10
N LEU A 53 1.62 2.51 4.24
CA LEU A 53 0.28 3.00 4.47
C LEU A 53 -0.61 1.80 4.83
N MET A 54 -1.23 1.82 6.00
CA MET A 54 -1.96 0.68 6.51
C MET A 54 -3.28 1.13 7.08
N ASP A 55 -4.37 0.57 6.56
CA ASP A 55 -5.65 0.70 7.23
C ASP A 55 -5.64 -0.06 8.56
N ILE A 56 -6.24 0.57 9.57
CA ILE A 56 -6.44 0.04 10.91
C ILE A 56 -7.75 -0.74 11.03
N GLY A 57 -8.67 -0.56 10.09
CA GLY A 57 -10.00 -1.18 10.03
C GLY A 57 -10.07 -2.51 9.29
N LEU A 58 -8.95 -3.13 8.95
CA LEU A 58 -8.89 -4.33 8.11
C LEU A 58 -9.76 -5.49 8.61
N GLY A 59 -10.54 -6.08 7.71
CA GLY A 59 -11.39 -7.24 7.95
C GLY A 59 -12.70 -6.92 8.65
N LYS A 60 -13.15 -5.66 8.60
CA LYS A 60 -14.48 -5.28 9.07
C LYS A 60 -15.51 -5.56 7.98
N GLU A 61 -16.17 -6.71 8.11
CA GLU A 61 -17.48 -6.98 7.48
C GLU A 61 -18.61 -6.24 8.22
#